data_AF-A0AAD6SDC1-F1
#
_entry.id   AF-A0AAD6SDC1-F1
#
_cell.length_a   1.000
_cell.length_b   1.000
_cell.length_c   1.000
_cell.angle_alpha   90.00
_cell.angle_beta   90.00
_cell.angle_gamma   90.00
#
_symmetry.space_group_name_H-M   'P 1'
#
loop_
_entity.id
_entity.type
_entity.pdbx_description
1 polymer ?
#
loop_
_entity_poly.entity_id
_entity_poly.type
_entity_poly.pdbx_seq_one_letter_code
_entity_poly.pdbx_strand_id
1 'polypeptide(L)'
;MSSTSVRETSLASIKNAPLVGLAEGNGQFSNYQLAALVLIVPYIVKSFLPLVSRGGFKTYLFMLVLTGIPTTVGYWALMSTYGARKNDKVILPGKDVEEYITIKDPELKKLYHGKNKIPMQVFHDAYFEGKIDFK
;
A
#
# COMPACT_ATOMS: atom_id res chain seq x y z
N MET A 1 -11.35 26.21 -1.04
CA MET A 1 -9.91 26.15 -0.71
C MET A 1 -9.74 25.12 0.40
N SER A 2 -8.93 24.09 0.15
CA SER A 2 -8.72 23.00 1.11
C SER A 2 -7.74 23.49 2.19
N SER A 3 -8.21 23.67 3.43
CA SER A 3 -7.38 24.21 4.51
C SER A 3 -6.60 23.07 5.20
N THR A 4 -5.33 22.92 4.84
CA THR A 4 -4.34 22.11 5.57
C THR A 4 -4.29 22.55 7.04
N SER A 5 -4.25 21.60 7.98
CA SER A 5 -4.27 21.92 9.43
C SER A 5 -2.90 22.36 9.98
N VAL A 6 -1.87 22.37 9.14
CA VAL A 6 -0.49 22.73 9.50
C VAL A 6 -0.28 24.22 9.28
N ARG A 7 0.29 24.90 10.28
CA ARG A 7 0.63 26.32 10.18
C ARG A 7 1.84 26.51 9.24
N GLU A 8 1.63 27.23 8.16
CA GLU A 8 2.72 27.64 7.26
C GLU A 8 3.42 28.89 7.77
N THR A 9 4.72 29.02 7.47
CA THR A 9 5.50 30.21 7.77
C THR A 9 5.50 31.16 6.57
N SER A 10 5.35 32.46 6.82
CA SER A 10 5.36 33.53 5.80
C SER A 10 6.71 34.24 5.66
N LEU A 11 7.70 33.89 6.49
CA LEU A 11 9.03 34.49 6.47
C LEU A 11 9.81 33.99 5.25
N ALA A 12 10.34 34.91 4.44
CA ALA A 12 11.12 34.59 3.25
C ALA A 12 12.39 33.75 3.54
N SER A 13 12.91 33.83 4.76
CA SER A 13 14.08 33.06 5.22
C SER A 13 13.77 31.60 5.55
N ILE A 14 12.51 31.23 5.80
CA ILE A 14 12.12 29.87 6.21
C ILE A 14 11.24 29.26 5.11
N LYS A 15 11.81 28.34 4.33
CA LYS A 15 11.07 27.61 3.30
C LYS A 15 10.20 26.52 3.93
N ASN A 16 8.90 26.53 3.65
CA ASN A 16 7.99 25.45 4.04
C ASN A 16 8.37 24.16 3.30
N ALA A 17 8.17 23.01 3.94
CA ALA A 17 8.47 21.71 3.34
C ALA A 17 7.56 21.42 2.13
N PRO A 18 8.05 20.72 1.09
CA PRO A 18 7.22 20.35 -0.04
C PRO A 18 6.08 19.42 0.41
N LEU A 19 4.87 19.61 -0.14
CA LEU A 19 3.67 18.83 0.19
C LEU A 19 3.88 17.31 0.15
N VAL A 20 4.70 16.83 -0.79
CA VAL A 20 5.02 15.39 -0.95
C VAL A 20 5.80 14.85 0.26
N GLY A 21 6.67 15.66 0.87
CA GLY A 21 7.44 15.29 2.06
C GLY A 21 6.64 15.31 3.37
N LEU A 22 5.40 15.83 3.34
CA LEU A 22 4.51 15.92 4.50
C LEU A 22 3.43 14.81 4.50
N ALA A 23 3.33 14.05 3.41
CA ALA A 23 2.44 12.90 3.34
C ALA A 23 3.07 11.72 4.07
N GLU A 24 2.66 11.51 5.33
CA GLU A 24 3.06 10.32 6.07
C GLU A 24 2.48 9.06 5.43
N GLY A 25 3.28 8.00 5.39
CA GLY A 25 2.85 6.69 4.94
C GLY A 25 1.89 6.01 5.92
N ASN A 26 1.75 4.71 5.73
CA ASN A 26 0.94 3.85 6.58
C ASN A 26 1.74 3.41 7.82
N GLY A 27 1.13 3.56 9.00
CA GLY A 27 1.72 3.20 10.29
C GLY A 27 0.94 2.12 11.06
N GLN A 28 0.15 1.29 10.37
CA GLN A 28 -0.77 0.33 11.00
C GLN A 28 -0.07 -0.96 11.50
N PHE A 29 1.17 -1.20 11.10
CA PHE A 29 1.90 -2.41 11.47
C PHE A 29 2.16 -2.47 12.98
N SER A 30 1.82 -3.60 13.62
CA SER A 30 2.04 -3.83 15.04
C SER A 30 2.73 -5.17 15.29
N ASN A 31 3.85 -5.12 16.01
CA ASN A 31 4.60 -6.31 16.41
C ASN A 31 3.77 -7.25 17.30
N TYR A 32 2.87 -6.70 18.12
CA TYR A 32 1.99 -7.49 18.97
C TYR A 32 0.95 -8.26 18.14
N GLN A 33 0.36 -7.63 17.11
CA GLN A 33 -0.58 -8.30 16.22
C GLN A 33 0.12 -9.39 15.40
N LEU A 34 1.32 -9.10 14.88
CA LEU A 34 2.10 -10.09 14.16
C LEU A 34 2.46 -11.28 15.05
N ALA A 35 2.97 -11.04 16.27
CA ALA A 35 3.31 -12.10 17.20
C ALA A 35 2.09 -12.95 17.58
N ALA A 36 0.94 -12.32 17.82
CA ALA A 36 -0.31 -13.03 18.08
C ALA A 36 -0.70 -13.92 16.89
N LEU A 37 -0.67 -13.40 15.66
CA LEU A 37 -1.00 -14.18 14.46
C LEU A 37 -0.05 -15.35 14.23
N VAL A 38 1.26 -15.12 14.37
CA VAL A 38 2.27 -16.17 14.15
C VAL A 38 2.15 -17.31 15.16
N LEU A 39 1.70 -17.03 16.40
CA LEU A 39 1.51 -18.06 17.42
C LEU A 39 0.14 -18.76 17.32
N ILE A 40 -0.92 -18.01 16.98
CA ILE A 40 -2.31 -18.50 16.95
C ILE A 40 -2.62 -19.28 15.68
N VAL A 41 -2.17 -18.83 14.50
CA VAL A 41 -2.44 -19.51 13.23
C VAL A 41 -1.97 -20.97 13.23
N PRO A 42 -0.72 -21.32 13.57
CA PRO A 42 -0.30 -22.72 13.63
C PRO A 42 -1.10 -23.54 14.65
N TYR A 43 -1.53 -22.92 15.75
CA TYR A 43 -2.36 -23.58 16.75
C TYR A 43 -3.74 -23.94 16.19
N ILE A 44 -4.39 -23.00 15.48
CA ILE A 44 -5.68 -23.23 14.83
C ILE A 44 -5.54 -24.28 13.73
N VAL A 45 -4.56 -24.14 12.84
CA VAL A 45 -4.34 -25.06 11.72
C VAL A 45 -4.07 -26.48 12.24
N LYS A 46 -3.25 -26.62 13.28
CA LYS A 46 -3.05 -27.91 13.97
C LYS A 46 -4.35 -28.47 14.52
N SER A 47 -5.16 -27.66 15.20
CA SER A 47 -6.38 -28.11 15.88
C SER A 47 -7.48 -28.55 14.90
N PHE A 48 -7.56 -27.90 13.74
CA PHE A 48 -8.56 -28.20 12.71
C PHE A 48 -8.16 -29.36 11.79
N LEU A 49 -6.87 -29.57 11.50
CA LEU A 49 -6.44 -30.64 10.60
C LEU A 49 -6.40 -32.00 11.33
N PRO A 50 -7.22 -32.99 10.91
CA PRO A 50 -7.30 -34.29 11.58
C PRO A 50 -5.97 -35.07 11.56
N LEU A 51 -5.09 -34.78 10.60
CA LEU A 51 -3.77 -35.42 10.48
C LEU A 51 -2.77 -34.94 11.54
N VAL A 52 -2.89 -33.69 12.00
CA VAL A 52 -1.89 -33.04 12.88
C VAL A 52 -2.47 -32.74 14.27
N SER A 53 -3.78 -32.87 14.44
CA SER A 53 -4.52 -32.55 15.68
C SER A 53 -4.13 -33.41 16.88
N ARG A 54 -3.75 -34.67 16.64
CA ARG A 54 -3.30 -35.60 17.68
C ARG A 54 -1.83 -35.45 18.07
N GLY A 55 -1.09 -34.59 17.36
CA GLY A 55 0.33 -34.36 17.63
C GLY A 55 0.58 -33.51 18.87
N GLY A 56 1.72 -33.71 19.53
CA GLY A 56 2.13 -32.97 20.73
C GLY A 56 2.75 -31.59 20.43
N PHE A 57 3.74 -31.20 21.25
CA PHE A 57 4.45 -29.93 21.08
C PHE A 57 5.35 -29.89 19.83
N LYS A 58 5.97 -31.03 19.47
CA LYS A 58 6.85 -31.12 18.29
C LYS A 58 6.11 -30.83 16.98
N THR A 59 4.86 -31.30 16.85
CA THR A 59 4.05 -31.00 15.67
C THR A 59 3.61 -29.55 15.64
N TYR A 60 3.36 -28.92 16.80
CA TYR A 60 3.11 -27.49 16.87
C TYR A 60 4.31 -26.68 16.36
N LEU A 61 5.54 -27.02 16.79
CA LEU A 61 6.73 -26.33 16.34
C LEU A 61 6.95 -26.48 14.82
N PHE A 62 6.69 -27.68 14.27
CA PHE A 62 6.72 -27.90 12.82
C PHE A 62 5.69 -27.03 12.09
N MET A 63 4.45 -26.99 12.59
CA MET A 63 3.39 -26.15 12.01
C MET A 63 3.73 -24.66 12.13
N LEU A 64 4.34 -24.23 13.22
CA LEU A 64 4.78 -22.85 13.42
C LEU A 64 5.79 -22.42 12.37
N VAL A 65 6.79 -23.25 12.06
CA VAL A 65 7.76 -22.94 11.01
C VAL A 65 7.08 -22.94 9.64
N LEU A 66 6.21 -23.93 9.38
CA LEU A 66 5.53 -24.09 8.09
C LEU A 66 4.54 -22.94 7.79
N THR A 67 3.70 -22.57 8.75
CA THR A 67 2.67 -21.54 8.57
C THR A 67 3.15 -20.15 8.98
N GLY A 68 4.15 -20.04 9.86
CA GLY A 68 4.63 -18.75 10.37
C GLY A 68 5.18 -17.83 9.29
N ILE A 69 5.91 -18.38 8.31
CA ILE A 69 6.41 -17.60 7.17
C ILE A 69 5.24 -17.09 6.30
N PRO A 70 4.34 -17.94 5.77
CA PRO A 70 3.15 -17.48 5.05
C PRO A 70 2.29 -16.48 5.83
N THR A 71 2.08 -16.69 7.13
CA THR A 71 1.31 -15.78 7.99
C THR A 71 1.96 -14.41 8.08
N THR A 72 3.29 -14.36 8.24
CA THR A 72 4.03 -13.09 8.31
C THR A 72 3.95 -12.32 7.00
N VAL A 73 4.14 -13.01 5.87
CA VAL A 73 4.03 -12.41 4.54
C VAL A 73 2.61 -11.91 4.29
N GLY A 74 1.60 -12.71 4.62
CA GLY A 74 0.20 -12.33 4.49
C GLY A 74 -0.17 -11.11 5.34
N TYR A 75 0.24 -11.08 6.61
CA TYR A 75 0.03 -9.92 7.48
C TYR A 75 0.68 -8.67 6.89
N TRP A 76 1.95 -8.75 6.47
CA TRP A 76 2.64 -7.60 5.91
C TRP A 76 1.96 -7.10 4.63
N ALA A 77 1.60 -7.99 3.71
CA ALA A 77 0.93 -7.63 2.46
C ALA A 77 -0.43 -6.96 2.71
N LEU A 78 -1.24 -7.49 3.63
CA LEU A 78 -2.54 -6.90 3.97
C LEU A 78 -2.38 -5.53 4.63
N MET A 79 -1.48 -5.41 5.60
CA MET A 79 -1.25 -4.15 6.29
C MET A 79 -0.69 -3.08 5.34
N SER A 80 0.17 -3.45 4.40
CA SER A 80 0.70 -2.54 3.38
C SER A 80 -0.33 -2.10 2.35
N THR A 81 -1.27 -2.99 1.98
CA THR A 81 -2.27 -2.70 0.93
C THR A 81 -3.45 -1.87 1.45
N TYR A 82 -3.95 -2.22 2.64
CA TYR A 82 -5.20 -1.66 3.15
C TYR A 82 -5.02 -0.65 4.28
N GLY A 83 -3.83 -0.55 4.87
CA GLY A 83 -3.67 0.34 6.01
C GLY A 83 -3.79 1.80 5.59
N ALA A 84 -4.61 2.53 6.35
CA ALA A 84 -4.84 3.94 6.16
C ALA A 84 -3.57 4.75 6.43
N ARG A 85 -3.56 5.99 5.94
CA ARG A 85 -2.53 6.96 6.29
C ARG A 85 -2.54 7.19 7.79
N LYS A 86 -1.34 7.33 8.36
CA LYS A 86 -1.19 7.66 9.78
C LYS A 86 -1.77 9.04 10.09
N ASN A 87 -1.71 9.95 9.12
CA ASN A 87 -2.05 11.34 9.32
C ASN A 87 -2.54 12.01 8.02
N ASP A 88 -3.62 12.78 8.13
CA ASP A 88 -4.22 13.53 7.01
C ASP A 88 -4.13 15.07 7.22
N LYS A 89 -3.19 15.56 8.05
CA LYS A 89 -3.03 17.01 8.31
C LYS A 89 -2.80 17.81 7.03
N VAL A 90 -2.16 17.20 6.03
CA VAL A 90 -1.89 17.80 4.72
C VAL A 90 -2.74 17.12 3.65
N ILE A 91 -3.58 17.92 3.01
CA ILE A 91 -4.45 17.44 1.93
C ILE A 91 -3.62 17.43 0.65
N LEU A 92 -3.41 16.24 0.10
CA LEU A 92 -2.71 16.11 -1.18
C LEU A 92 -3.59 16.62 -2.32
N PRO A 93 -2.98 17.25 -3.35
CA PRO A 93 -3.73 17.86 -4.44
C PRO A 93 -4.51 16.82 -5.27
N GLY A 94 -4.20 15.52 -5.12
CA GLY A 94 -5.01 14.43 -5.68
C GLY A 94 -5.22 14.53 -7.19
N LYS A 95 -4.28 15.16 -7.88
CA LYS A 95 -4.32 15.47 -9.31
C LYS A 95 -4.57 14.20 -10.13
N ASP A 96 -5.44 14.33 -11.11
CA ASP A 96 -5.75 13.26 -12.05
C ASP A 96 -4.57 13.01 -12.99
N VAL A 97 -4.57 11.83 -13.62
CA VAL A 97 -3.51 11.39 -14.54
C VAL A 97 -3.34 12.36 -15.71
N GLU A 98 -4.43 12.96 -16.20
CA GLU A 98 -4.46 13.90 -17.32
C GLU A 98 -3.67 15.20 -17.08
N GLU A 99 -3.39 15.53 -15.82
CA GLU A 99 -2.59 16.71 -15.47
C GLU A 99 -1.10 16.50 -15.78
N TYR A 100 -0.65 15.25 -15.79
CA TYR A 100 0.76 14.88 -15.95
C TYR A 100 1.09 14.31 -17.33
N ILE A 101 0.10 13.71 -18.00
CA ILE A 101 0.27 13.06 -19.29
C ILE A 101 -0.82 13.45 -20.27
N THR A 102 -0.45 13.52 -21.55
CA THR A 102 -1.38 13.75 -22.65
C THR A 102 -1.64 12.42 -23.35
N ILE A 103 -2.84 11.87 -23.21
CA ILE A 103 -3.28 10.67 -23.92
C ILE A 103 -3.92 11.10 -25.24
N LYS A 104 -3.26 10.79 -26.36
CA LYS A 104 -3.70 11.12 -27.72
C LYS A 104 -4.73 10.11 -28.25
N ASP A 105 -4.60 8.85 -27.82
CA ASP A 105 -5.49 7.77 -28.26
C ASP A 105 -6.85 7.78 -27.51
N PRO A 106 -7.99 7.83 -28.23
CA PRO A 106 -9.32 7.90 -27.60
C PRO A 106 -9.72 6.63 -26.84
N GLU A 107 -9.20 5.45 -27.21
CA GLU A 107 -9.51 4.20 -26.51
C GLU A 107 -8.81 4.14 -25.15
N LEU A 108 -7.50 4.41 -25.13
CA LEU A 108 -6.73 4.52 -23.89
C LEU A 108 -7.27 5.61 -22.97
N LYS A 109 -7.72 6.75 -23.52
CA LYS A 109 -8.30 7.84 -22.72
C LYS A 109 -9.61 7.43 -22.04
N LYS A 110 -10.44 6.62 -22.68
CA LYS A 110 -11.67 6.08 -22.06
C LYS A 110 -11.35 5.11 -20.92
N LEU A 111 -10.31 4.28 -21.06
CA LEU A 111 -9.91 3.32 -20.04
C LEU A 111 -9.21 3.98 -18.85
N TYR A 112 -8.32 4.93 -19.14
CA TYR A 112 -7.43 5.54 -18.17
C TYR A 112 -7.69 7.05 -18.08
N HIS A 113 -8.61 7.41 -17.18
CA HIS A 113 -8.97 8.79 -16.86
C HIS A 113 -9.07 8.97 -15.33
N GLY A 114 -9.00 10.23 -14.88
CA GLY A 114 -9.11 10.57 -13.46
C GLY A 114 -7.99 9.97 -12.61
N LYS A 115 -8.36 9.17 -11.61
CA LYS A 115 -7.45 8.51 -10.66
C LYS A 115 -7.09 7.07 -11.04
N ASN A 116 -7.48 6.61 -12.22
CA ASN A 116 -7.20 5.25 -12.67
C ASN A 116 -5.72 5.09 -12.97
N LYS A 117 -5.11 4.03 -12.41
CA LYS A 117 -3.69 3.72 -12.64
C LYS A 117 -3.51 3.03 -13.98
N ILE A 118 -2.47 3.41 -14.71
CA ILE A 118 -2.05 2.72 -15.93
C ILE A 118 -1.00 1.68 -15.56
N PRO A 119 -1.16 0.40 -15.95
CA PRO A 119 -0.10 -0.59 -15.78
C PRO A 119 1.18 -0.12 -16.47
N MET A 120 2.32 -0.24 -15.79
CA MET A 120 3.61 0.30 -16.28
C MET A 120 3.97 -0.23 -17.67
N GLN A 121 3.71 -1.52 -17.94
CA GLN A 121 3.96 -2.11 -19.24
C GLN A 121 3.09 -1.48 -20.35
N VAL A 122 1.79 -1.32 -20.10
CA VAL A 122 0.86 -0.68 -21.06
C VAL A 122 1.23 0.77 -21.31
N PHE A 123 1.60 1.49 -20.25
CA PHE A 123 2.05 2.88 -20.37
C PHE A 123 3.32 2.99 -21.22
N HIS A 124 4.31 2.14 -20.95
CA HIS A 124 5.56 2.08 -21.67
C HIS A 124 5.32 1.86 -23.16
N ASP A 125 4.57 0.82 -23.51
CA ASP A 125 4.29 0.48 -24.90
C ASP A 125 3.53 1.59 -25.61
N ALA A 126 2.50 2.16 -24.98
CA ALA A 126 1.74 3.29 -25.52
C ALA A 126 2.56 4.58 -25.67
N TYR A 127 3.55 4.81 -24.81
CA TYR A 127 4.47 5.95 -24.92
C TYR A 127 5.38 5.81 -26.14
N PHE A 128 5.99 4.63 -26.33
CA PHE A 128 6.86 4.37 -27.47
C PHE A 128 6.11 4.32 -28.81
N GLU A 129 4.84 3.92 -28.80
CA GLU A 129 3.95 4.03 -29.95
C GLU A 129 3.47 5.48 -30.22
N GLY A 130 3.83 6.44 -29.36
CA GLY A 130 3.46 7.86 -29.48
C GLY A 130 2.00 8.16 -29.14
N LYS A 131 1.27 7.20 -28.53
CA LYS A 131 -0.13 7.34 -28.12
C LYS A 131 -0.28 8.11 -26.80
N ILE A 132 0.75 8.10 -25.96
CA ILE A 132 0.83 8.85 -24.71
C ILE A 132 2.09 9.70 -24.72
N ASP A 133 2.00 10.91 -24.19
CA ASP A 133 3.13 11.83 -24.06
C ASP A 133 3.18 12.43 -22.65
N PHE A 134 4.38 12.75 -22.18
CA PHE A 134 4.52 13.52 -20.96
C PHE A 134 4.32 15.00 -21.25
N LYS A 135 3.67 15.71 -20.33
CA LYS A 135 3.49 17.15 -20.43
C LYS A 135 4.68 17.91 -19.87
#